data_AF-A0A2G9NI26-F1
#
_entry.id   AF-A0A2G9NI26-F1
#
_cell.length_a   1.000
_cell.length_b   1.000
_cell.length_c   1.000
_cell.angle_alpha   90.00
_cell.angle_beta   90.00
_cell.angle_gamma   90.00
#
_symmetry.space_group_name_H-M   'P 1'
#
loop_
_entity.id
_entity.type
_entity.pdbx_description
1 polymer ?
#
loop_
_entity_poly.entity_id
_entity_poly.type
_entity_poly.pdbx_seq_one_letter_code
_entity_poly.pdbx_strand_id
1 'polypeptide(L)'
;MRLQMIDALAYRPRYGVTNESIEAVMGGLQVSENDRILAIAGSGDQGFAMLEVTREVVLVDNDERQIDWVRRRAMCLAKGDNVDFLYAPNSIDEWQEICKPRRDEYFEIPGRLEKIRANLSGLRVKMDDITICSQNSKPESFDKIYLSNAGGDTPRPEFFKKFAHALSPGGLLYHADVGFSRGYIPERTGLILERELTQFAIAKEIECKKNWFFWKPAVFRKKA
;
A
#
# COMPACT_ATOMS: atom_id res chain seq x y z
N MET A 1 29.56 -13.03 5.80
CA MET A 1 29.35 -12.81 7.25
C MET A 1 27.88 -13.06 7.55
N ARG A 2 27.53 -14.30 7.96
CA ARG A 2 26.16 -14.67 8.37
C ARG A 2 25.79 -13.80 9.56
N LEU A 3 24.90 -12.83 9.37
CA LEU A 3 24.34 -12.06 10.47
C LEU A 3 23.72 -13.04 11.45
N GLN A 4 24.29 -13.04 12.65
CA GLN A 4 23.89 -13.88 13.76
C GLN A 4 22.40 -13.63 14.06
N MET A 5 21.71 -14.75 14.27
CA MET A 5 20.39 -14.87 14.86
C MET A 5 20.35 -14.16 16.21
N ILE A 6 20.16 -12.84 16.21
CA ILE A 6 19.83 -12.07 17.41
C ILE A 6 18.31 -11.84 17.38
N ASP A 7 17.62 -12.50 18.32
CA ASP A 7 16.21 -12.31 18.73
C ASP A 7 15.11 -12.40 17.67
N ALA A 8 15.20 -13.44 16.84
CA ALA A 8 14.37 -13.70 15.68
C ALA A 8 12.87 -13.98 15.92
N LEU A 9 12.27 -13.68 17.07
CA LEU A 9 10.80 -13.72 17.27
C LEU A 9 10.20 -12.37 17.71
N ALA A 10 10.95 -11.50 18.39
CA ALA A 10 10.41 -10.26 18.94
C ALA A 10 10.42 -9.09 17.93
N TYR A 11 11.37 -9.08 16.99
CA TYR A 11 11.54 -8.00 16.01
C TYR A 11 11.19 -8.45 14.57
N ARG A 12 9.98 -8.99 14.38
CA ARG A 12 9.43 -9.30 13.06
C ARG A 12 8.40 -8.24 12.64
N PRO A 13 8.35 -7.85 11.35
CA PRO A 13 7.23 -7.05 10.86
C PRO A 13 5.93 -7.82 11.11
N ARG A 14 4.85 -7.09 11.45
CA ARG A 14 3.53 -7.70 11.56
C ARG A 14 3.04 -8.26 10.21
N TYR A 15 3.43 -7.62 9.12
CA TYR A 15 3.05 -7.96 7.75
C TYR A 15 4.31 -8.12 6.91
N GLY A 16 4.80 -9.35 6.75
CA GLY A 16 5.98 -9.63 5.91
C GLY A 16 5.68 -9.59 4.41
N VAL A 17 4.41 -9.83 4.04
CA VAL A 17 3.90 -9.85 2.67
C VAL A 17 2.48 -9.29 2.64
N THR A 18 2.09 -8.69 1.52
CA THR A 18 0.71 -8.26 1.30
C THR A 18 -0.22 -9.46 1.12
N ASN A 19 -1.44 -9.34 1.63
CA ASN A 19 -2.54 -10.25 1.34
C ASN A 19 -3.61 -9.58 0.44
N GLU A 20 -3.31 -8.43 -0.16
CA GLU A 20 -4.13 -7.76 -1.19
C GLU A 20 -3.62 -8.09 -2.58
N SER A 21 -4.50 -7.98 -3.56
CA SER A 21 -4.12 -8.04 -4.97
C SER A 21 -3.39 -6.75 -5.35
N ILE A 22 -2.09 -6.87 -5.63
CA ILE A 22 -1.29 -5.74 -6.12
C ILE A 22 -1.91 -5.19 -7.42
N GLU A 23 -2.46 -6.04 -8.29
CA GLU A 23 -3.18 -5.59 -9.49
C GLU A 23 -4.43 -4.78 -9.17
N ALA A 24 -5.21 -5.18 -8.17
CA ALA A 24 -6.39 -4.44 -7.75
C ALA A 24 -6.04 -3.04 -7.24
N VAL A 25 -4.97 -2.94 -6.45
CA VAL A 25 -4.47 -1.66 -5.92
C VAL A 25 -3.95 -0.77 -7.05
N MET A 26 -3.04 -1.30 -7.88
CA MET A 26 -2.39 -0.54 -8.95
C MET A 26 -3.40 -0.05 -10.00
N GLY A 27 -4.32 -0.92 -10.44
CA GLY A 27 -5.34 -0.54 -11.42
C GLY A 27 -6.48 0.28 -10.82
N GLY A 28 -6.84 0.06 -9.55
CA GLY A 28 -7.82 0.88 -8.84
C GLY A 28 -7.36 2.33 -8.64
N LEU A 29 -6.07 2.53 -8.34
CA LEU A 29 -5.48 3.86 -8.26
C LEU A 29 -5.12 4.47 -9.61
N GLN A 30 -5.08 3.67 -10.67
CA GLN A 30 -4.56 4.07 -11.99
C GLN A 30 -3.22 4.81 -11.84
N VAL A 31 -2.25 4.14 -11.20
CA VAL A 31 -0.95 4.74 -10.92
C VAL A 31 -0.28 5.19 -12.22
N SER A 32 0.22 6.42 -12.23
CA SER A 32 0.86 7.08 -13.36
C SER A 32 2.26 7.60 -12.99
N GLU A 33 3.09 7.87 -14.00
CA GLU A 33 4.48 8.31 -13.82
C GLU A 33 4.62 9.66 -13.09
N ASN A 34 3.57 10.48 -13.11
CA ASN A 34 3.56 11.83 -12.55
C ASN A 34 2.93 11.91 -11.16
N ASP A 35 2.42 10.79 -10.63
CA ASP A 35 1.70 10.79 -9.35
C ASP A 35 2.66 10.96 -8.17
N ARG A 36 2.37 11.89 -7.25
CA ARG A 36 2.89 11.82 -5.87
C ARG A 36 1.96 10.98 -5.01
N ILE A 37 2.47 9.92 -4.41
CA ILE A 37 1.65 8.96 -3.69
C ILE A 37 1.96 8.95 -2.19
N LEU A 38 0.92 9.03 -1.36
CA LEU A 38 0.99 8.72 0.07
C LEU A 38 0.36 7.34 0.29
N ALA A 39 1.05 6.44 0.98
CA ALA A 39 0.59 5.08 1.17
C ALA A 39 0.90 4.57 2.58
N ILE A 40 -0.01 3.77 3.14
CA ILE A 40 0.31 3.00 4.34
C ILE A 40 1.39 1.97 4.00
N ALA A 41 2.41 1.81 4.85
CA ALA A 41 3.55 0.98 4.50
C ALA A 41 3.19 -0.50 4.54
N GLY A 42 2.66 -1.02 5.66
CA GLY A 42 2.39 -2.45 5.80
C GLY A 42 3.64 -3.28 5.48
N SER A 43 3.53 -4.26 4.56
CA SER A 43 4.70 -5.01 4.07
C SER A 43 5.61 -4.21 3.13
N GLY A 44 5.10 -3.11 2.57
CA GLY A 44 5.73 -2.30 1.54
C GLY A 44 5.45 -2.75 0.10
N ASP A 45 4.81 -3.91 -0.14
CA ASP A 45 4.67 -4.47 -1.49
C ASP A 45 3.94 -3.53 -2.45
N GLN A 46 2.84 -2.92 -2.02
CA GLN A 46 2.08 -1.96 -2.83
C GLN A 46 2.91 -0.71 -3.11
N GLY A 47 3.68 -0.23 -2.12
CA GLY A 47 4.58 0.90 -2.29
C GLY A 47 5.69 0.64 -3.31
N PHE A 48 6.29 -0.54 -3.26
CA PHE A 48 7.29 -0.96 -4.25
C PHE A 48 6.67 -1.16 -5.63
N ALA A 49 5.46 -1.72 -5.72
CA ALA A 49 4.72 -1.82 -6.98
C ALA A 49 4.41 -0.44 -7.57
N MET A 50 4.02 0.54 -6.74
CA MET A 50 3.83 1.93 -7.18
C MET A 50 5.12 2.53 -7.74
N LEU A 51 6.27 2.27 -7.13
CA LEU A 51 7.58 2.71 -7.63
C LEU A 51 8.00 2.05 -8.95
N GLU A 52 7.34 0.97 -9.40
CA GLU A 52 7.56 0.46 -10.76
C GLU A 52 7.16 1.52 -11.80
N VAL A 53 6.20 2.39 -11.46
CA VAL A 53 5.56 3.34 -12.38
C VAL A 53 5.89 4.79 -12.01
N THR A 54 5.67 5.20 -10.75
CA THR A 54 5.91 6.58 -10.29
C THR A 54 7.31 6.76 -9.71
N ARG A 55 7.76 8.03 -9.72
CA ARG A 55 9.00 8.48 -9.10
C ARG A 55 8.84 9.07 -7.70
N GLU A 56 7.64 9.10 -7.12
CA GLU A 56 7.47 9.61 -5.76
C GLU A 56 6.42 8.84 -4.95
N VAL A 57 6.90 8.10 -3.95
CA VAL A 57 6.06 7.35 -3.00
C VAL A 57 6.53 7.65 -1.57
N VAL A 58 5.58 8.08 -0.74
CA VAL A 58 5.78 8.26 0.70
C VAL A 58 5.06 7.14 1.44
N LEU A 59 5.83 6.21 2.01
CA LEU A 59 5.32 5.14 2.86
C LEU A 59 5.33 5.58 4.32
N VAL A 60 4.18 5.40 4.97
CA VAL A 60 3.96 5.78 6.37
C VAL A 60 3.38 4.61 7.14
N ASP A 61 3.93 4.35 8.32
CA ASP A 61 3.42 3.35 9.27
C ASP A 61 3.73 3.80 10.69
N ASN A 62 2.90 3.39 11.64
CA ASN A 62 3.09 3.70 13.06
C ASN A 62 3.74 2.55 13.82
N ASP A 63 4.03 1.42 13.16
CA ASP A 63 4.83 0.32 13.69
C ASP A 63 6.28 0.39 13.15
N GLU A 64 7.22 0.60 14.07
CA GLU A 64 8.65 0.74 13.75
C GLU A 64 9.19 -0.50 13.01
N ARG A 65 8.66 -1.68 13.33
CA ARG A 65 9.08 -2.94 12.71
C ARG A 65 8.69 -2.98 11.23
N GLN A 66 7.59 -2.34 10.83
CA GLN A 66 7.19 -2.23 9.43
C GLN A 66 8.08 -1.24 8.69
N ILE A 67 8.37 -0.11 9.31
CA ILE A 67 9.27 0.91 8.75
C ILE A 67 10.66 0.33 8.51
N ASP A 68 11.21 -0.38 9.48
CA ASP A 68 12.53 -0.99 9.36
C ASP A 68 12.55 -2.15 8.37
N TRP A 69 11.45 -2.90 8.27
CA TRP A 69 11.26 -3.91 7.24
C TRP A 69 11.30 -3.32 5.82
N VAL A 70 10.53 -2.27 5.56
CA VAL A 70 10.51 -1.58 4.27
C VAL A 70 11.89 -1.00 3.93
N ARG A 71 12.57 -0.37 4.90
CA ARG A 71 13.93 0.17 4.71
C ARG A 71 14.93 -0.92 4.36
N ARG A 72 14.90 -2.06 5.06
CA ARG A 72 15.76 -3.20 4.75
C ARG A 72 15.52 -3.71 3.34
N ARG A 73 14.25 -3.89 2.94
CA ARG A 73 13.90 -4.32 1.58
C ARG A 73 14.41 -3.33 0.53
N ALA A 74 14.21 -2.02 0.73
CA ALA A 74 14.72 -0.99 -0.16
C ALA A 74 16.26 -1.05 -0.29
N MET A 75 16.99 -1.29 0.82
CA MET A 75 18.44 -1.47 0.80
C MET A 75 18.88 -2.72 0.03
N CYS A 76 18.19 -3.86 0.20
CA CYS A 76 18.47 -5.08 -0.55
C CYS A 76 18.29 -4.84 -2.05
N LEU A 77 17.16 -4.24 -2.43
CA LEU A 77 16.88 -3.94 -3.83
C LEU A 77 17.90 -2.97 -4.44
N ALA A 78 18.33 -1.94 -3.70
CA ALA A 78 19.37 -1.00 -4.13
C ALA A 78 20.72 -1.68 -4.38
N LYS A 79 21.05 -2.74 -3.63
CA LYS A 79 22.27 -3.54 -3.80
C LYS A 79 22.16 -4.63 -4.88
N GLY A 80 21.00 -4.77 -5.51
CA GLY A 80 20.73 -5.86 -6.46
C GLY A 80 20.43 -7.20 -5.79
N ASP A 81 20.22 -7.22 -4.47
CA ASP A 81 19.89 -8.43 -3.73
C ASP A 81 18.37 -8.69 -3.80
N ASN A 82 17.95 -9.22 -4.95
CA ASN A 82 16.54 -9.55 -5.21
C ASN A 82 16.04 -10.68 -4.30
N VAL A 83 16.92 -11.59 -3.87
CA VAL A 83 16.56 -12.72 -3.01
C VAL A 83 16.15 -12.21 -1.62
N ASP A 84 16.96 -11.34 -1.01
CA ASP A 84 16.61 -10.77 0.30
C ASP A 84 15.48 -9.73 0.21
N PHE A 85 15.29 -9.07 -0.93
CA PHE A 85 14.12 -8.21 -1.16
C PHE A 85 12.81 -9.00 -1.19
N LEU A 86 12.83 -10.17 -1.84
CA LEU A 86 11.71 -11.11 -1.93
C LEU A 86 11.65 -12.06 -0.72
N TYR A 87 12.59 -12.00 0.20
CA TYR A 87 12.46 -12.73 1.45
C TYR A 87 11.24 -12.20 2.21
N ALA A 88 10.33 -13.12 2.59
CA ALA A 88 9.27 -12.84 3.54
C ALA A 88 9.59 -13.67 4.79
N PRO A 89 9.73 -13.07 5.98
CA PRO A 89 9.99 -13.84 7.18
C PRO A 89 8.80 -14.75 7.44
N ASN A 90 9.04 -16.05 7.59
CA ASN A 90 8.00 -17.02 7.93
C ASN A 90 7.19 -16.48 9.11
N SER A 91 5.95 -16.05 8.91
CA SER A 91 5.10 -15.76 10.06
C SER A 91 4.61 -17.06 10.67
N ILE A 92 4.07 -16.97 11.87
CA ILE A 92 3.31 -18.04 12.50
C ILE A 92 1.96 -18.23 11.79
N ASP A 93 1.61 -17.33 10.86
CA ASP A 93 0.28 -17.27 10.28
C ASP A 93 0.25 -17.89 8.87
N GLU A 94 -0.57 -18.93 8.72
CA GLU A 94 -0.78 -19.68 7.47
C GLU A 94 -1.13 -18.80 6.25
N TRP A 95 -1.66 -17.60 6.47
CA TRP A 95 -2.03 -16.69 5.38
C TRP A 95 -0.83 -16.16 4.59
N GLN A 96 0.35 -16.01 5.22
CA GLN A 96 1.53 -15.49 4.51
C GLN A 96 2.07 -16.47 3.48
N GLU A 97 2.06 -17.77 3.79
CA GLU A 97 2.44 -18.83 2.84
C GLU A 97 1.52 -18.88 1.62
N ILE A 98 0.24 -18.52 1.79
CA ILE A 98 -0.72 -18.45 0.67
C ILE A 98 -0.48 -17.20 -0.19
N CYS A 99 -0.09 -16.08 0.42
CA CYS A 99 0.04 -14.81 -0.28
C CYS A 99 1.41 -14.63 -0.94
N LYS A 100 2.45 -15.25 -0.38
CA LYS A 100 3.83 -15.17 -0.88
C LYS A 100 3.96 -15.54 -2.36
N PRO A 101 3.46 -16.69 -2.86
CA PRO A 101 3.56 -17.04 -4.27
C PRO A 101 3.00 -15.96 -5.21
N ARG A 102 1.88 -15.32 -4.85
CA ARG A 102 1.24 -14.29 -5.69
C ARG A 102 2.01 -12.99 -5.71
N ARG A 103 2.54 -12.60 -4.55
CA ARG A 103 3.46 -11.46 -4.48
C ARG A 103 4.67 -11.74 -5.35
N ASP A 104 5.25 -12.94 -5.23
CA ASP A 104 6.43 -13.34 -6.00
C ASP A 104 6.11 -13.35 -7.51
N GLU A 105 4.98 -13.92 -7.95
CA GLU A 105 4.49 -13.85 -9.34
C GLU A 105 4.44 -12.42 -9.89
N TYR A 106 4.03 -11.44 -9.07
CA TYR A 106 4.06 -10.04 -9.48
C TYR A 106 5.49 -9.52 -9.66
N PHE A 107 6.39 -9.72 -8.71
CA PHE A 107 7.73 -9.12 -8.74
C PHE A 107 8.75 -9.90 -9.58
N GLU A 108 8.53 -11.18 -9.84
CA GLU A 108 9.39 -12.04 -10.66
C GLU A 108 9.19 -11.82 -12.17
N ILE A 109 8.18 -11.04 -12.58
CA ILE A 109 8.04 -10.62 -13.97
C ILE A 109 9.32 -9.85 -14.39
N PRO A 110 10.00 -10.30 -15.47
CA PRO A 110 11.26 -9.71 -15.91
C PRO A 110 11.18 -8.18 -16.11
N GLY A 111 12.17 -7.46 -15.59
CA GLY A 111 12.29 -6.01 -15.74
C GLY A 111 11.58 -5.18 -14.66
N ARG A 112 10.74 -5.78 -13.80
CA ARG A 112 10.03 -5.02 -12.76
C ARG A 112 10.94 -4.53 -11.66
N LEU A 113 11.75 -5.42 -11.09
CA LEU A 113 12.68 -5.07 -10.01
C LEU A 113 13.71 -4.02 -10.48
N GLU A 114 14.10 -4.05 -11.75
CA GLU A 114 14.98 -3.05 -12.36
C GLU A 114 14.32 -1.67 -12.41
N LYS A 115 13.04 -1.59 -12.82
CA LYS A 115 12.28 -0.33 -12.83
C LYS A 115 12.10 0.23 -11.43
N ILE A 116 11.71 -0.61 -10.47
CA ILE A 116 11.56 -0.21 -9.07
C ILE A 116 12.90 0.31 -8.55
N ARG A 117 14.00 -0.42 -8.80
CA ARG A 117 15.35 -0.01 -8.42
C ARG A 117 15.74 1.35 -9.01
N ALA A 118 15.41 1.59 -10.28
CA ALA A 118 15.68 2.87 -10.95
C ALA A 118 14.91 4.04 -10.31
N ASN A 119 13.75 3.79 -9.72
CA ASN A 119 12.91 4.79 -9.07
C ASN A 119 13.09 4.84 -7.54
N LEU A 120 13.97 4.03 -6.94
CA LEU A 120 14.13 3.95 -5.48
C LEU A 120 14.48 5.27 -4.79
N SER A 121 15.18 6.19 -5.48
CA SER A 121 15.46 7.53 -4.92
C SER A 121 14.19 8.35 -4.65
N GLY A 122 13.08 7.96 -5.26
CA GLY A 122 11.74 8.50 -5.06
C GLY A 122 11.01 7.99 -3.82
N LEU A 123 11.54 6.95 -3.17
CA LEU A 123 10.95 6.36 -1.98
C LEU A 123 11.29 7.17 -0.72
N ARG A 124 10.26 7.58 0.02
CA ARG A 124 10.42 8.13 1.38
C ARG A 124 9.67 7.24 2.35
N VAL A 125 10.31 6.89 3.47
CA VAL A 125 9.72 6.03 4.51
C VAL A 125 9.70 6.79 5.83
N LYS A 126 8.54 6.93 6.46
CA LYS A 126 8.32 7.72 7.68
C LYS A 126 7.60 6.90 8.75
N MET A 127 8.12 6.94 9.97
CA MET A 127 7.44 6.45 11.17
C MET A 127 6.49 7.54 11.66
N ASP A 128 5.19 7.38 11.40
CA ASP A 128 4.16 8.35 11.76
C ASP A 128 2.77 7.69 11.65
N ASP A 129 1.73 8.38 12.13
CA ASP A 129 0.35 8.03 11.81
C ASP A 129 0.00 8.63 10.44
N ILE A 130 -0.52 7.80 9.52
CA ILE A 130 -0.84 8.26 8.16
C ILE A 130 -1.90 9.36 8.14
N THR A 131 -2.81 9.38 9.11
CA THR A 131 -3.80 10.46 9.25
C THR A 131 -3.13 11.75 9.69
N ILE A 132 -2.14 11.70 10.58
CA ILE A 132 -1.34 12.87 10.99
C ILE A 132 -0.50 13.37 9.81
N CYS A 133 0.18 12.47 9.10
CA CYS A 133 0.97 12.82 7.92
C CYS A 133 0.11 13.52 6.85
N SER A 134 -1.11 13.03 6.61
CA SER A 134 -2.06 13.66 5.70
C SER A 134 -2.49 15.05 6.18
N GLN A 135 -2.79 15.22 7.47
CA GLN A 135 -3.23 16.50 8.03
C GLN A 135 -2.14 17.57 8.05
N ASN A 136 -0.89 17.17 8.29
CA ASN A 136 0.25 18.08 8.35
C ASN A 136 0.88 18.36 6.97
N SER A 137 0.51 17.58 5.96
CA SER A 137 0.90 17.86 4.59
C SER A 137 0.31 19.18 4.10
N LYS A 138 0.97 19.80 3.12
CA LYS A 138 0.36 20.91 2.40
C LYS A 138 -0.92 20.42 1.72
N PRO A 139 -1.97 21.25 1.62
CA PRO A 139 -3.13 20.92 0.79
C PRO A 139 -2.66 20.47 -0.59
N GLU A 140 -3.31 19.46 -1.16
CA GLU A 140 -3.10 19.06 -2.57
C GLU A 140 -1.65 18.65 -2.86
N SER A 141 -1.04 17.95 -1.92
CA SER A 141 0.35 17.50 -2.02
C SER A 141 0.52 16.10 -2.62
N PHE A 142 -0.57 15.35 -2.76
CA PHE A 142 -0.60 13.99 -3.29
C PHE A 142 -1.68 13.81 -4.35
N ASP A 143 -1.35 13.12 -5.42
CA ASP A 143 -2.30 12.78 -6.49
C ASP A 143 -3.05 11.49 -6.17
N LYS A 144 -2.41 10.61 -5.37
CA LYS A 144 -2.95 9.32 -4.96
C LYS A 144 -2.71 9.05 -3.49
N ILE A 145 -3.69 8.42 -2.84
CA ILE A 145 -3.58 7.95 -1.46
C ILE A 145 -4.00 6.48 -1.38
N TYR A 146 -3.15 5.63 -0.81
CA TYR A 146 -3.45 4.21 -0.57
C TYR A 146 -3.61 3.94 0.93
N LEU A 147 -4.77 3.39 1.29
CA LEU A 147 -5.15 3.03 2.66
C LEU A 147 -5.63 1.58 2.68
N SER A 148 -4.97 0.73 3.46
CA SER A 148 -5.44 -0.62 3.76
C SER A 148 -5.50 -0.81 5.26
N ASN A 149 -6.63 -1.34 5.74
CA ASN A 149 -6.92 -1.54 7.16
C ASN A 149 -6.71 -0.28 8.02
N ALA A 150 -6.85 0.89 7.40
CA ALA A 150 -6.71 2.18 8.04
C ALA A 150 -8.10 2.72 8.38
N GLY A 151 -8.31 3.08 9.65
CA GLY A 151 -9.57 3.66 10.14
C GLY A 151 -10.51 2.71 10.89
N GLY A 152 -10.15 1.43 11.03
CA GLY A 152 -10.94 0.38 11.69
C GLY A 152 -12.18 -0.05 10.87
N ASP A 153 -12.96 -1.00 11.38
CA ASP A 153 -14.05 -1.68 10.63
C ASP A 153 -15.13 -0.75 10.04
N THR A 154 -15.24 0.48 10.54
CA THR A 154 -16.21 1.48 10.06
C THR A 154 -15.62 2.89 10.17
N PRO A 155 -14.79 3.32 9.20
CA PRO A 155 -14.15 4.63 9.24
C PRO A 155 -15.22 5.73 9.17
N ARG A 156 -15.17 6.64 10.14
CA ARG A 156 -16.09 7.78 10.20
C ARG A 156 -15.78 8.79 9.09
N PRO A 157 -16.73 9.63 8.66
CA PRO A 157 -16.49 10.64 7.63
C PRO A 157 -15.29 11.56 7.88
N GLU A 158 -15.02 11.87 9.15
CA GLU A 158 -13.91 12.69 9.60
C GLU A 158 -12.57 12.06 9.25
N PHE A 159 -12.47 10.73 9.20
CA PHE A 159 -11.29 10.01 8.74
C PHE A 159 -10.99 10.37 7.28
N PHE A 160 -11.97 10.26 6.39
CA PHE A 160 -11.80 10.57 4.97
C PHE A 160 -11.51 12.05 4.70
N LYS A 161 -12.08 12.98 5.48
CA LYS A 161 -11.79 14.43 5.35
C LYS A 161 -10.31 14.76 5.50
N LYS A 162 -9.59 14.05 6.37
CA LYS A 162 -8.15 14.26 6.57
C LYS A 162 -7.35 14.00 5.29
N PHE A 163 -7.78 13.03 4.50
CA PHE A 163 -7.13 12.65 3.24
C PHE A 163 -7.61 13.49 2.06
N ALA A 164 -8.89 13.86 2.03
CA ALA A 164 -9.43 14.77 1.02
C ALA A 164 -8.71 16.14 1.02
N HIS A 165 -8.21 16.59 2.16
CA HIS A 165 -7.38 17.79 2.26
C HIS A 165 -6.05 17.66 1.50
N ALA A 166 -5.36 16.53 1.69
CA ALA A 166 -4.04 16.30 1.12
C ALA A 166 -4.06 15.91 -0.37
N LEU A 167 -5.20 15.40 -0.85
CA LEU A 167 -5.35 14.93 -2.23
C LEU A 167 -5.50 16.11 -3.20
N SER A 168 -4.88 16.06 -4.38
CA SER A 168 -5.07 17.01 -5.47
C SER A 168 -6.51 16.94 -6.02
N PRO A 169 -7.07 18.03 -6.58
CA PRO A 169 -8.34 17.99 -7.31
C PRO A 169 -8.32 16.89 -8.38
N GLY A 170 -9.33 16.02 -8.38
CA GLY A 170 -9.38 14.86 -9.30
C GLY A 170 -8.47 13.68 -8.92
N GLY A 171 -7.65 13.80 -7.87
CA GLY A 171 -6.82 12.73 -7.34
C GLY A 171 -7.64 11.57 -6.76
N LEU A 172 -7.00 10.41 -6.58
CA LEU A 172 -7.67 9.17 -6.18
C LEU A 172 -7.24 8.67 -4.80
N LEU A 173 -8.19 8.23 -4.00
CA LEU A 173 -7.98 7.55 -2.73
C LEU A 173 -8.49 6.12 -2.85
N TYR A 174 -7.62 5.15 -2.62
CA TYR A 174 -7.96 3.74 -2.51
C TYR A 174 -8.04 3.37 -1.04
N HIS A 175 -9.19 2.86 -0.62
CA HIS A 175 -9.40 2.33 0.72
C HIS A 175 -9.83 0.87 0.63
N ALA A 176 -9.18 -0.01 1.37
CA ALA A 176 -9.58 -1.40 1.50
C ALA A 176 -9.65 -1.84 2.97
N ASP A 177 -10.70 -2.58 3.28
CA ASP A 177 -10.92 -3.22 4.57
C ASP A 177 -11.59 -4.59 4.37
N VAL A 178 -11.48 -5.50 5.33
CA VAL A 178 -12.20 -6.77 5.42
C VAL A 178 -13.65 -6.56 5.89
N GLY A 179 -13.89 -5.53 6.72
CA GLY A 179 -15.19 -5.25 7.33
C GLY A 179 -16.13 -4.37 6.49
N PHE A 180 -15.59 -3.54 5.58
CA PHE A 180 -16.30 -2.35 5.12
C PHE A 180 -17.68 -2.62 4.50
N SER A 181 -18.73 -2.15 5.18
CA SER A 181 -20.02 -1.91 4.55
C SER A 181 -19.87 -0.70 3.65
N ARG A 182 -19.93 -0.90 2.32
CA ARG A 182 -19.82 0.14 1.27
C ARG A 182 -20.85 1.29 1.38
N GLY A 183 -21.67 1.31 2.42
CA GLY A 183 -22.68 2.30 2.68
C GLY A 183 -22.09 3.46 3.46
N TYR A 184 -21.99 4.60 2.79
CA TYR A 184 -21.91 5.95 3.37
C TYR A 184 -20.51 6.56 3.53
N ILE A 185 -20.02 7.12 2.43
CA ILE A 185 -19.17 8.30 2.50
C ILE A 185 -20.06 9.52 2.32
N PRO A 186 -20.17 10.40 3.33
CA PRO A 186 -21.04 11.54 3.22
C PRO A 186 -20.56 12.48 2.13
N GLU A 187 -21.51 13.11 1.46
CA GLU A 187 -21.29 14.20 0.50
C GLU A 187 -20.38 15.31 1.04
N ARG A 188 -20.28 15.44 2.37
CA ARG A 188 -19.50 16.42 3.13
C ARG A 188 -18.01 16.11 3.25
N THR A 189 -17.51 15.03 2.65
CA THR A 189 -16.07 14.67 2.69
C THR A 189 -15.26 15.31 1.56
N GLY A 190 -15.92 15.80 0.51
CA GLY A 190 -15.23 16.25 -0.72
C GLY A 190 -14.80 15.11 -1.64
N LEU A 191 -15.18 13.87 -1.32
CA LEU A 191 -14.88 12.67 -2.11
C LEU A 191 -16.14 12.12 -2.81
N ILE A 192 -15.96 11.51 -3.97
CA ILE A 192 -16.99 10.80 -4.74
C ILE A 192 -16.51 9.37 -4.98
N LEU A 193 -17.39 8.37 -4.86
CA LEU A 193 -17.07 6.98 -5.18
C LEU A 193 -16.91 6.79 -6.70
N GLU A 194 -15.73 6.34 -7.13
CA GLU A 194 -15.44 5.93 -8.50
C GLU A 194 -15.93 4.50 -8.73
N ARG A 195 -17.16 4.36 -9.22
CA ARG A 195 -17.82 3.04 -9.34
C ARG A 195 -17.05 2.08 -10.23
N GLU A 196 -16.57 2.53 -11.39
CA GLU A 196 -15.87 1.66 -12.35
C GLU A 196 -14.54 1.17 -11.80
N LEU A 197 -13.72 2.06 -11.23
CA LEU A 197 -12.43 1.69 -10.61
C LEU A 197 -12.62 0.82 -9.38
N THR A 198 -13.67 1.07 -8.60
CA THR A 198 -14.06 0.22 -7.48
C THR A 198 -14.42 -1.18 -7.96
N GLN A 199 -15.25 -1.32 -8.99
CA GLN A 199 -15.62 -2.63 -9.54
C GLN A 199 -14.43 -3.36 -10.15
N PHE A 200 -13.53 -2.64 -10.83
CA PHE A 200 -12.28 -3.20 -11.32
C PHE A 200 -11.45 -3.79 -10.16
N ALA A 201 -11.22 -3.02 -9.10
CA ALA A 201 -10.43 -3.46 -7.96
C ALA A 201 -11.08 -4.67 -7.27
N ILE A 202 -12.41 -4.68 -7.13
CA ILE A 202 -13.16 -5.82 -6.58
C ILE A 202 -12.97 -7.07 -7.45
N ALA A 203 -13.11 -6.95 -8.77
CA ALA A 203 -12.93 -8.08 -9.68
C ALA A 203 -11.52 -8.66 -9.55
N LYS A 204 -10.50 -7.81 -9.47
CA LYS A 204 -9.10 -8.23 -9.29
C LYS A 204 -8.79 -8.83 -7.93
N GLU A 205 -9.44 -8.38 -6.86
CA GLU A 205 -9.37 -9.06 -5.55
C GLU A 205 -10.01 -10.46 -5.61
N ILE A 206 -11.15 -10.60 -6.27
CA ILE A 206 -11.86 -11.89 -6.42
C ILE A 206 -11.04 -12.87 -7.27
N GLU A 207 -10.49 -12.43 -8.41
CA GLU A 207 -9.61 -13.24 -9.25
C GLU A 207 -8.39 -13.72 -8.47
N CYS A 208 -7.81 -12.82 -7.66
CA CYS A 208 -6.65 -13.14 -6.83
C CYS A 208 -7.01 -14.16 -5.74
N LYS A 209 -8.18 -14.06 -5.11
CA LYS A 209 -8.50 -14.80 -3.87
C LYS A 209 -9.51 -15.92 -4.06
N LYS A 210 -8.98 -17.14 -4.12
CA LYS A 210 -9.80 -18.34 -4.16
C LYS A 210 -10.48 -18.80 -2.86
N ASN A 211 -10.29 -18.25 -1.63
CA ASN A 211 -11.19 -18.64 -0.49
C ASN A 211 -11.15 -17.95 0.91
N TRP A 212 -10.30 -17.00 1.33
CA TRP A 212 -10.18 -16.72 2.80
C TRP A 212 -10.31 -15.28 3.31
N PHE A 213 -10.13 -14.22 2.50
CA PHE A 213 -10.27 -12.82 2.98
C PHE A 213 -10.79 -11.92 1.87
N PHE A 214 -12.07 -11.54 1.89
CA PHE A 214 -12.61 -10.61 0.89
C PHE A 214 -12.28 -9.17 1.29
N TRP A 215 -11.15 -8.65 0.78
CA TRP A 215 -10.93 -7.22 0.78
C TRP A 215 -12.07 -6.56 0.01
N LYS A 216 -12.61 -5.50 0.57
CA LYS A 216 -13.68 -4.70 -0.04
C LYS A 216 -13.09 -3.36 -0.43
N PRO A 217 -12.35 -3.29 -1.54
CA PRO A 217 -11.77 -2.03 -1.96
C PRO A 217 -12.87 -1.06 -2.39
N ALA A 218 -12.59 0.21 -2.18
CA ALA A 218 -13.37 1.33 -2.66
C ALA A 218 -12.42 2.44 -3.10
N VAL A 219 -12.68 2.96 -4.30
CA VAL A 219 -11.89 4.02 -4.89
C VAL A 219 -12.70 5.30 -4.88
N PHE A 220 -12.09 6.38 -4.41
CA PHE A 220 -12.71 7.68 -4.31
C PHE A 220 -11.92 8.72 -5.09
N ARG A 221 -12.63 9.67 -5.69
CA ARG A 221 -12.03 10.84 -6.33
C ARG A 221 -12.32 12.09 -5.52
N LYS A 222 -11.33 12.96 -5.34
CA LYS A 222 -11.57 14.30 -4.79
C LYS A 222 -12.28 15.17 -5.83
N LYS A 223 -13.35 15.83 -5.41
CA LYS A 223 -14.06 16.84 -6.22
C LYS A 223 -13.08 17.93 -6.66
N ALA A 224 -13.26 18.40 -7.89
CA ALA A 224 -12.55 19.58 -8.38
C ALA A 224 -12.94 20.84 -7.60
#